data_AF-A0A2E4KTN0-F1
#
_entry.id   AF-A0A2E4KTN0-F1
#
_cell.length_a   1.000
_cell.length_b   1.000
_cell.length_c   1.000
_cell.angle_alpha   90.00
_cell.angle_beta   90.00
_cell.angle_gamma   90.00
#
_symmetry.space_group_name_H-M   'P 1'
#
loop_
_entity.id
_entity.type
_entity.pdbx_description
1 polymer ?
#
loop_
_entity_poly.entity_id
_entity_poly.type
_entity_poly.pdbx_seq_one_letter_code
_entity_poly.pdbx_strand_id
1 'polypeptide(L)'
;MELDLFARLWEEIDFDDHPLSGGHQPEPDGELNVKMTPNSIRLEDARLSFLIGEGSDADSVHRWAANDVRINDGPERLGVHRWSMTPQSVSPELRQWLIQNIGNPEMIEGESVENYRRLLRRLRSQLESKLPNWTWHLEVDNKADRMGWYVRAPESWCSLFTIFVGLGWDAQIPARGFLLFERAPPGELDRPDEAEANRLDGLRTVALCNGHRGALSLLAKNMEWALEPQPYKLELPGDVELWPPSMGRWPLLHGRSNSIEDTVDWAAIIIDALQPAISTLSATIDGISWQ
;
A
#
# COMPACT_ATOMS: atom_id res chain seq x y z
N MET A 1 -21.98 -4.13 8.90
CA MET A 1 -20.81 -4.66 9.62
C MET A 1 -19.99 -5.59 8.76
N GLU A 2 -20.64 -6.45 7.98
CA GLU A 2 -20.02 -7.40 7.07
C GLU A 2 -19.18 -6.69 6.00
N LEU A 3 -19.72 -5.63 5.39
CA LEU A 3 -18.99 -4.77 4.45
C LEU A 3 -17.78 -4.09 5.11
N ASP A 4 -17.94 -3.59 6.34
CA ASP A 4 -16.85 -2.95 7.09
C ASP A 4 -15.75 -3.96 7.43
N LEU A 5 -16.13 -5.20 7.78
CA LEU A 5 -15.17 -6.27 8.00
C LEU A 5 -14.46 -6.63 6.69
N PHE A 6 -15.19 -6.82 5.60
CA PHE A 6 -14.61 -7.13 4.29
C PHE A 6 -13.57 -6.08 3.88
N ALA A 7 -13.96 -4.80 3.92
CA ALA A 7 -13.06 -3.69 3.61
C ALA A 7 -11.82 -3.68 4.53
N ARG A 8 -11.98 -3.99 5.81
CA ARG A 8 -10.86 -4.02 6.74
C ARG A 8 -9.91 -5.21 6.53
N LEU A 9 -10.44 -6.39 6.21
CA LEU A 9 -9.61 -7.57 5.85
C LEU A 9 -8.91 -7.34 4.51
N TRP A 10 -9.55 -6.62 3.59
CA TRP A 10 -8.97 -6.24 2.30
C TRP A 10 -7.70 -5.40 2.43
N GLU A 11 -7.69 -4.46 3.37
CA GLU A 11 -6.51 -3.63 3.68
C GLU A 11 -5.33 -4.42 4.25
N GLU A 12 -5.56 -5.64 4.75
CA GLU A 12 -4.47 -6.49 5.21
C GLU A 12 -3.84 -7.29 4.07
N ILE A 13 -4.52 -7.48 2.93
CA ILE A 13 -4.05 -8.32 1.81
C ILE A 13 -2.67 -7.91 1.33
N ASP A 14 -1.82 -8.91 1.16
CA ASP A 14 -0.64 -8.82 0.31
C ASP A 14 -0.98 -9.32 -1.11
N PHE A 15 -0.94 -8.41 -2.09
CA PHE A 15 -1.34 -8.74 -3.47
C PHE A 15 -0.33 -9.63 -4.21
N ASP A 16 0.92 -9.75 -3.77
CA ASP A 16 1.86 -10.70 -4.39
C ASP A 16 1.53 -12.14 -3.99
N ASP A 17 1.01 -12.30 -2.77
CA ASP A 17 0.49 -13.57 -2.25
C ASP A 17 -0.85 -13.94 -2.91
N HIS A 18 -1.64 -12.94 -3.31
CA HIS A 18 -2.98 -13.09 -3.89
C HIS A 18 -3.05 -12.40 -5.26
N PRO A 19 -2.62 -13.07 -6.35
CA PRO A 19 -2.78 -12.54 -7.70
C PRO A 19 -4.27 -12.55 -8.07
N LEU A 20 -4.95 -11.44 -7.79
CA LEU A 20 -6.37 -11.28 -8.03
C LEU A 20 -6.59 -10.59 -9.37
N SER A 21 -7.60 -11.04 -10.10
CA SER A 21 -8.19 -10.32 -11.23
C SER A 21 -9.38 -9.51 -10.75
N GLY A 22 -9.65 -8.34 -11.34
CA GLY A 22 -10.69 -7.40 -10.89
C GLY A 22 -10.13 -6.16 -10.19
N GLY A 23 -11.01 -5.31 -9.66
CA GLY A 23 -10.65 -4.03 -9.04
C GLY A 23 -9.87 -4.19 -7.73
N HIS A 24 -9.05 -3.19 -7.40
CA HIS A 24 -8.23 -3.14 -6.17
C HIS A 24 -8.97 -2.53 -4.96
N GLN A 25 -10.25 -2.22 -5.14
CA GLN A 25 -11.05 -1.48 -4.16
C GLN A 25 -11.60 -2.39 -3.05
N PRO A 26 -11.78 -1.85 -1.83
CA PRO A 26 -12.26 -2.61 -0.68
C PRO A 26 -13.76 -2.94 -0.72
N GLU A 27 -14.51 -2.41 -1.68
CA GLU A 27 -15.90 -2.80 -1.93
C GLU A 27 -15.97 -4.20 -2.57
N PRO A 28 -16.90 -5.08 -2.15
CA PRO A 28 -17.09 -6.38 -2.79
C PRO A 28 -17.42 -6.26 -4.28
N ASP A 29 -16.83 -7.14 -5.09
CA ASP A 29 -17.21 -7.30 -6.48
C ASP A 29 -18.36 -8.31 -6.59
N GLY A 30 -19.51 -7.83 -7.06
CA GLY A 30 -20.75 -8.61 -7.12
C GLY A 30 -21.41 -8.80 -5.74
N GLU A 31 -21.92 -10.00 -5.48
CA GLU A 31 -22.63 -10.34 -4.25
C GLU A 31 -21.64 -10.80 -3.16
N LEU A 32 -21.77 -10.23 -1.96
CA LEU A 32 -20.99 -10.64 -0.80
C LEU A 32 -21.68 -11.79 -0.06
N ASN A 33 -21.08 -12.98 -0.13
CA ASN A 33 -21.51 -14.16 0.61
C ASN A 33 -20.90 -14.18 2.00
N VAL A 34 -21.71 -14.43 3.03
CA VAL A 34 -21.26 -14.43 4.43
C VAL A 34 -21.68 -15.72 5.12
N LYS A 35 -20.71 -16.38 5.74
CA LYS A 35 -20.93 -17.59 6.54
C LYS A 35 -20.29 -17.40 7.92
N MET A 36 -21.09 -17.57 8.96
CA MET A 36 -20.63 -17.42 10.34
C MET A 36 -20.70 -18.76 11.08
N THR A 37 -19.69 -19.00 11.90
CA THR A 37 -19.66 -20.07 12.92
C THR A 37 -19.39 -19.43 14.28
N PRO A 38 -19.55 -20.16 15.40
CA PRO A 38 -19.24 -19.61 16.72
C PRO A 38 -17.80 -19.10 16.90
N ASN A 39 -16.86 -19.52 16.04
CA ASN A 39 -15.43 -19.21 16.18
C ASN A 39 -14.83 -18.54 14.93
N SER A 40 -15.62 -18.32 13.87
CA SER A 40 -15.12 -17.72 12.64
C SER A 40 -16.19 -17.06 11.79
N ILE A 41 -15.78 -16.05 11.02
CA ILE A 41 -16.58 -15.42 9.98
C ILE A 41 -15.83 -15.55 8.66
N ARG A 42 -16.50 -16.11 7.66
CA ARG A 42 -16.04 -16.16 6.27
C ARG A 42 -16.85 -15.19 5.43
N LEU A 43 -16.16 -14.40 4.63
CA LEU A 43 -16.72 -13.45 3.67
C LEU A 43 -16.15 -13.77 2.29
N GLU A 44 -16.97 -13.75 1.25
CA GLU A 44 -16.53 -14.12 -0.09
C GLU A 44 -17.27 -13.30 -1.14
N ASP A 45 -16.51 -12.74 -2.07
CA ASP A 45 -17.02 -12.08 -3.26
C ASP A 45 -16.53 -12.80 -4.52
N ALA A 46 -16.72 -12.19 -5.70
CA ALA A 46 -16.28 -12.80 -6.96
C ALA A 46 -14.74 -12.92 -7.11
N ARG A 47 -13.96 -12.23 -6.27
CA ARG A 47 -12.49 -12.13 -6.38
C ARG A 47 -11.80 -13.10 -5.42
N LEU A 48 -12.22 -13.12 -4.15
CA LEU A 48 -11.67 -14.03 -3.15
C LEU A 48 -12.57 -14.26 -1.94
N SER A 49 -12.14 -15.21 -1.11
CA SER A 49 -12.67 -15.48 0.21
C SER A 49 -11.71 -15.05 1.33
N PHE A 50 -12.26 -14.38 2.34
CA PHE A 50 -11.63 -14.08 3.61
C PHE A 50 -12.18 -14.94 4.74
N LEU A 51 -11.34 -15.24 5.72
CA LEU A 51 -11.72 -15.84 6.98
C LEU A 51 -11.06 -15.10 8.15
N ILE A 52 -11.82 -14.72 9.16
CA ILE A 52 -11.30 -14.27 10.45
C ILE A 52 -11.70 -15.25 11.55
N GLY A 53 -10.74 -15.64 12.40
CA GLY A 53 -10.94 -16.59 13.50
C GLY A 53 -10.31 -17.96 13.24
N GLU A 54 -11.01 -19.02 13.64
CA GLU A 54 -10.57 -20.42 13.45
C GLU A 54 -10.87 -20.95 12.04
N GLY A 55 -10.00 -21.81 11.52
CA GLY A 55 -10.16 -22.46 10.21
C GLY A 55 -9.06 -22.10 9.21
N SER A 56 -9.19 -22.64 8.00
CA SER A 56 -8.21 -22.45 6.90
C SER A 56 -8.84 -22.59 5.51
N ASP A 57 -10.16 -22.55 5.43
CA ASP A 57 -10.93 -22.75 4.19
C ASP A 57 -11.27 -21.42 3.53
N ALA A 58 -10.27 -20.56 3.33
CA ALA A 58 -10.38 -19.31 2.59
C ALA A 58 -9.06 -18.99 1.88
N ASP A 59 -9.12 -18.10 0.90
CA ASP A 59 -7.94 -17.63 0.18
C ASP A 59 -7.06 -16.76 1.08
N SER A 60 -7.69 -15.95 1.95
CA SER A 60 -7.01 -15.12 2.94
C SER A 60 -7.58 -15.31 4.36
N VAL A 61 -6.72 -15.62 5.32
CA VAL A 61 -7.04 -16.10 6.66
C VAL A 61 -6.35 -15.21 7.69
N HIS A 62 -7.13 -14.59 8.55
CA HIS A 62 -6.70 -13.66 9.58
C HIS A 62 -6.95 -14.26 10.97
N ARG A 63 -5.89 -14.33 11.79
CA ARG A 63 -5.99 -14.84 13.16
C ARG A 63 -6.46 -13.74 14.10
N TRP A 64 -7.61 -13.95 14.72
CA TRP A 64 -8.18 -13.05 15.72
C TRP A 64 -7.49 -13.27 17.07
N ALA A 65 -6.67 -12.32 17.50
CA ALA A 65 -5.79 -12.47 18.67
C ALA A 65 -5.88 -11.28 19.63
N ALA A 66 -5.58 -11.52 20.90
CA ALA A 66 -5.57 -10.48 21.92
C ALA A 66 -4.30 -9.60 21.86
N ASN A 67 -3.26 -10.10 21.18
CA ASN A 67 -1.94 -9.50 21.07
C ASN A 67 -1.48 -9.38 19.60
N ASP A 68 -0.71 -8.32 19.31
CA ASP A 68 -0.08 -8.10 18.01
C ASP A 68 1.15 -9.01 17.88
N VAL A 69 0.99 -10.13 17.16
CA VAL A 69 2.04 -11.14 16.99
C VAL A 69 2.19 -11.57 15.55
N ARG A 70 3.42 -11.97 15.21
CA ARG A 70 3.72 -12.68 13.97
C ARG A 70 3.16 -14.11 14.06
N ILE A 71 2.36 -14.47 13.06
CA ILE A 71 1.63 -15.74 12.93
C ILE A 71 2.42 -16.76 12.11
N ASN A 72 3.19 -16.30 11.13
CA ASN A 72 4.02 -17.16 10.31
C ASN A 72 5.21 -16.39 9.71
N ASP A 73 6.18 -17.13 9.17
CA ASP A 73 7.44 -16.55 8.69
C ASP A 73 7.39 -16.01 7.25
N GLY A 74 6.38 -16.38 6.45
CA GLY A 74 6.37 -16.15 5.00
C GLY A 74 7.51 -16.87 4.25
N PRO A 75 7.62 -16.76 2.92
CA PRO A 75 6.65 -16.22 1.96
C PRO A 75 5.79 -17.32 1.32
N GLU A 76 5.78 -18.56 1.84
CA GLU A 76 4.98 -19.62 1.24
C GLU A 76 3.50 -19.20 1.17
N ARG A 77 2.90 -19.31 -0.02
CA ARG A 77 1.49 -18.96 -0.32
C ARG A 77 0.57 -19.90 0.44
N LEU A 78 0.26 -19.55 1.68
CA LEU A 78 -0.57 -20.36 2.57
C LEU A 78 -1.94 -19.74 2.84
N GLY A 79 -2.22 -18.58 2.25
CA GLY A 79 -3.45 -17.84 2.50
C GLY A 79 -3.59 -17.37 3.94
N VAL A 80 -2.57 -17.45 4.80
CA VAL A 80 -2.63 -16.98 6.19
C VAL A 80 -1.82 -15.70 6.35
N HIS A 81 -2.47 -14.64 6.83
CA HIS A 81 -1.82 -13.35 7.08
C HIS A 81 -0.67 -13.47 8.08
N ARG A 82 0.39 -12.71 7.79
CA ARG A 82 1.66 -12.77 8.53
C ARG A 82 1.51 -12.30 9.97
N TRP A 83 0.66 -11.30 10.22
CA TRP A 83 0.43 -10.74 11.55
C TRP A 83 -1.02 -10.98 11.99
N SER A 84 -1.23 -11.10 13.29
CA SER A 84 -2.57 -11.22 13.87
C SER A 84 -3.42 -9.97 13.61
N MET A 85 -4.74 -10.17 13.61
CA MET A 85 -5.74 -9.12 13.72
C MET A 85 -6.16 -8.99 15.17
N THR A 86 -6.17 -7.76 15.68
CA THR A 86 -6.40 -7.47 17.10
C THR A 86 -7.56 -6.49 17.28
N PRO A 87 -8.15 -6.40 18.48
CA PRO A 87 -9.20 -5.41 18.76
C PRO A 87 -8.81 -3.95 18.48
N GLN A 88 -7.52 -3.63 18.46
CA GLN A 88 -6.97 -2.30 18.17
C GLN A 88 -6.81 -2.02 16.67
N SER A 89 -6.92 -3.05 15.82
CA SER A 89 -6.81 -2.94 14.37
C SER A 89 -8.17 -2.69 13.69
N VAL A 90 -9.27 -2.65 14.44
CA VAL A 90 -10.63 -2.46 13.93
C VAL A 90 -11.36 -1.33 14.67
N SER A 91 -12.46 -0.81 14.11
CA SER A 91 -13.28 0.19 14.78
C SER A 91 -13.93 -0.36 16.06
N PRO A 92 -14.29 0.49 17.05
CA PRO A 92 -14.99 0.05 18.25
C PRO A 92 -16.27 -0.74 17.97
N GLU A 93 -17.03 -0.35 16.94
CA GLU A 93 -18.26 -1.01 16.52
C GLU A 93 -17.98 -2.38 15.92
N LEU A 94 -16.99 -2.47 15.02
CA LEU A 94 -16.59 -3.74 14.42
C LEU A 94 -15.99 -4.69 15.45
N ARG A 95 -15.22 -4.18 16.40
CA ARG A 95 -14.70 -4.95 17.54
C ARG A 95 -15.84 -5.57 18.34
N GLN A 96 -16.85 -4.79 18.71
CA GLN A 96 -17.97 -5.30 19.51
C GLN A 96 -18.72 -6.38 18.75
N TRP A 97 -18.97 -6.15 17.45
CA TRP A 97 -19.64 -7.10 16.59
C TRP A 97 -18.83 -8.41 16.41
N LEU A 98 -17.51 -8.33 16.23
CA LEU A 98 -16.64 -9.51 16.18
C LEU A 98 -16.72 -10.31 17.49
N ILE A 99 -16.62 -9.64 18.64
CA ILE A 99 -16.70 -10.32 19.95
C ILE A 99 -18.05 -11.01 20.15
N GLN A 100 -19.15 -10.40 19.67
CA GLN A 100 -20.48 -10.99 19.76
C GLN A 100 -20.65 -12.23 18.87
N ASN A 101 -20.00 -12.28 17.71
CA ASN A 101 -20.19 -13.36 16.73
C ASN A 101 -19.16 -14.49 16.86
N ILE A 102 -17.89 -14.17 17.15
CA ILE A 102 -16.78 -15.15 17.19
C ILE A 102 -16.04 -15.21 18.53
N GLY A 103 -16.54 -14.50 19.54
CA GLY A 103 -15.98 -14.52 20.90
C GLY A 103 -14.81 -13.55 21.15
N ASN A 104 -14.35 -13.54 22.41
CA ASN A 104 -13.18 -12.77 22.78
C ASN A 104 -11.92 -13.40 22.16
N PRO A 105 -10.99 -12.59 21.64
CA PRO A 105 -9.75 -13.15 21.14
C PRO A 105 -8.89 -13.68 22.27
N GLU A 106 -8.13 -14.74 21.98
CA GLU A 106 -7.18 -15.33 22.91
C GLU A 106 -5.75 -14.86 22.62
N MET A 107 -4.86 -15.09 23.58
CA MET A 107 -3.43 -14.83 23.38
C MET A 107 -2.84 -15.89 22.46
N ILE A 108 -2.12 -15.45 21.43
CA ILE A 108 -1.36 -16.33 20.55
C ILE A 108 0.13 -16.19 20.88
N GLU A 109 0.83 -17.31 20.99
CA GLU A 109 2.29 -17.31 21.16
C GLU A 109 2.98 -16.91 19.85
N GLY A 110 3.95 -16.00 19.93
CA GLY A 110 4.69 -15.54 18.76
C GLY A 110 5.57 -14.32 19.05
N GLU A 111 6.39 -13.94 18.08
CA GLU A 111 7.17 -12.71 18.13
C GLU A 111 6.21 -11.50 18.14
N SER A 112 6.43 -10.55 19.03
CA SER A 112 5.60 -9.35 19.10
C SER A 112 5.90 -8.40 17.94
N VAL A 113 4.85 -7.95 17.26
CA VAL A 113 4.91 -6.93 16.20
C VAL A 113 4.21 -5.63 16.60
N GLU A 114 3.92 -5.45 17.89
CA GLU A 114 3.16 -4.32 18.43
C GLU A 114 3.79 -2.96 18.06
N ASN A 115 5.12 -2.85 18.17
CA ASN A 115 5.82 -1.62 17.83
C ASN A 115 5.69 -1.26 16.35
N TYR A 116 5.74 -2.26 15.46
CA TYR A 116 5.53 -2.06 14.02
C TYR A 116 4.07 -1.69 13.73
N ARG A 117 3.09 -2.42 14.27
CA ARG A 117 1.66 -2.07 14.18
C ARG A 117 1.38 -0.64 14.68
N ARG A 118 2.01 -0.21 15.77
CA ARG A 118 1.88 1.15 16.30
C ARG A 118 2.48 2.19 15.35
N LEU A 119 3.66 1.93 14.79
CA LEU A 119 4.28 2.81 13.79
C LEU A 119 3.41 2.95 12.54
N LEU A 120 2.96 1.83 11.97
CA LEU A 120 2.15 1.82 10.75
C LEU A 120 0.79 2.51 10.95
N ARG A 121 0.13 2.33 12.12
CA ARG A 121 -1.08 3.10 12.45
C ARG A 121 -0.83 4.60 12.53
N ARG A 122 0.30 5.03 13.11
CA ARG A 122 0.68 6.45 13.16
C ARG A 122 0.95 7.02 11.78
N LEU A 123 1.64 6.27 10.91
CA LEU A 123 1.86 6.64 9.52
C LEU A 123 0.52 6.87 8.80
N ARG A 124 -0.39 5.89 8.83
CA ARG A 124 -1.70 6.04 8.19
C ARG A 124 -2.47 7.22 8.76
N SER A 125 -2.56 7.36 10.07
CA SER A 125 -3.28 8.47 10.72
C SER A 125 -2.76 9.84 10.29
N GLN A 126 -1.45 9.95 10.06
CA GLN A 126 -0.81 11.20 9.64
C GLN A 126 -1.01 11.51 8.14
N LEU A 127 -1.12 10.47 7.30
CA LEU A 127 -1.06 10.59 5.85
C LEU A 127 -2.42 10.45 5.15
N GLU A 128 -3.39 9.77 5.76
CA GLU A 128 -4.70 9.47 5.15
C GLU A 128 -5.44 10.74 4.71
N SER A 129 -5.39 11.81 5.51
CA SER A 129 -5.99 13.11 5.13
C SER A 129 -5.32 13.79 3.93
N LYS A 130 -4.06 13.43 3.62
CA LYS A 130 -3.28 13.95 2.48
C LYS A 130 -3.45 13.10 1.23
N LEU A 131 -4.04 11.90 1.35
CA LEU A 131 -4.25 10.93 0.29
C LEU A 131 -5.74 10.51 0.27
N PRO A 132 -6.67 11.45 0.05
CA PRO A 132 -8.10 11.17 0.14
C PRO A 132 -8.53 10.16 -0.93
N ASN A 133 -9.30 9.15 -0.50
CA ASN A 133 -9.81 8.06 -1.33
C ASN A 133 -8.74 7.11 -1.90
N TRP A 134 -7.47 7.24 -1.49
CA TRP A 134 -6.47 6.24 -1.81
C TRP A 134 -6.69 5.00 -0.95
N THR A 135 -6.45 3.83 -1.52
CA THR A 135 -6.60 2.56 -0.79
C THR A 135 -5.27 2.18 -0.15
N TRP A 136 -5.33 1.55 1.03
CA TRP A 136 -4.17 1.22 1.86
C TRP A 136 -4.08 -0.29 2.03
N HIS A 137 -2.94 -0.88 1.67
CA HIS A 137 -2.70 -2.32 1.78
C HIS A 137 -1.44 -2.58 2.58
N LEU A 138 -1.52 -3.49 3.53
CA LEU A 138 -0.41 -3.81 4.39
C LEU A 138 0.54 -4.78 3.66
N GLU A 139 1.76 -4.35 3.37
CA GLU A 139 2.83 -5.22 2.90
C GLU A 139 3.79 -5.53 4.05
N VAL A 140 3.74 -6.76 4.55
CA VAL A 140 4.60 -7.23 5.65
C VAL A 140 5.17 -8.61 5.30
N ASP A 141 6.47 -8.79 5.51
CA ASP A 141 7.21 -10.05 5.37
C ASP A 141 7.19 -10.73 3.97
N ASN A 142 6.58 -10.11 2.95
CA ASN A 142 6.66 -10.56 1.55
C ASN A 142 7.95 -10.08 0.86
N LYS A 143 8.32 -8.81 1.07
CA LYS A 143 9.59 -8.25 0.58
C LYS A 143 10.66 -8.39 1.64
N ALA A 144 11.84 -8.89 1.25
CA ALA A 144 12.96 -9.12 2.18
C ALA A 144 13.62 -7.82 2.70
N ASP A 145 13.28 -6.66 2.12
CA ASP A 145 13.96 -5.38 2.33
C ASP A 145 13.06 -4.29 2.91
N ARG A 146 11.77 -4.56 3.14
CA ARG A 146 10.81 -3.54 3.59
C ARG A 146 9.55 -4.11 4.22
N MET A 147 8.87 -3.28 5.00
CA MET A 147 7.50 -3.50 5.47
C MET A 147 6.77 -2.16 5.58
N GLY A 148 5.48 -2.09 5.28
CA GLY A 148 4.78 -0.82 5.25
C GLY A 148 3.38 -0.86 4.67
N TRP A 149 2.91 0.32 4.32
CA TRP A 149 1.69 0.50 3.55
C TRP A 149 2.02 0.66 2.08
N TYR A 150 1.34 -0.11 1.25
CA TYR A 150 1.22 0.10 -0.18
C TYR A 150 -0.07 0.88 -0.45
N VAL A 151 0.07 2.12 -0.89
CA VAL A 151 -1.04 3.08 -1.01
C VAL A 151 -1.32 3.32 -2.49
N ARG A 152 -2.51 2.96 -2.95
CA ARG A 152 -2.84 2.97 -4.39
C ARG A 152 -3.78 4.12 -4.74
N ALA A 153 -3.55 4.69 -5.93
CA ALA A 153 -4.40 5.75 -6.46
C ALA A 153 -5.87 5.26 -6.63
N PRO A 154 -6.86 6.16 -6.52
CA PRO A 154 -8.26 5.82 -6.76
C PRO A 154 -8.46 5.22 -8.15
N GLU A 155 -9.27 4.16 -8.25
CA GLU A 155 -9.56 3.47 -9.52
C GLU A 155 -10.13 4.42 -10.59
N SER A 156 -10.97 5.36 -10.16
CA SER A 156 -11.55 6.40 -11.04
C SER A 156 -10.51 7.26 -11.77
N TRP A 157 -9.26 7.28 -11.31
CA TRP A 157 -8.19 8.03 -11.97
C TRP A 157 -7.56 7.25 -13.11
N CYS A 158 -7.87 5.96 -13.28
CA CYS A 158 -7.23 5.08 -14.27
C CYS A 158 -5.69 5.20 -14.19
N SER A 159 -5.16 5.06 -12.98
CA SER A 159 -3.76 5.26 -12.62
C SER A 159 -3.27 4.07 -11.81
N LEU A 160 -2.07 3.58 -12.12
CA LEU A 160 -1.33 2.54 -11.41
C LEU A 160 -0.22 3.14 -10.52
N PHE A 161 -0.12 4.47 -10.42
CA PHE A 161 0.76 5.10 -9.44
C PHE A 161 0.44 4.65 -8.02
N THR A 162 1.50 4.36 -7.28
CA THR A 162 1.43 3.93 -5.90
C THR A 162 2.47 4.64 -5.05
N ILE A 163 2.22 4.63 -3.75
CA ILE A 163 3.13 5.10 -2.73
C ILE A 163 3.38 3.95 -1.78
N PHE A 164 4.63 3.50 -1.66
CA PHE A 164 5.02 2.67 -0.52
C PHE A 164 5.46 3.60 0.60
N VAL A 165 5.03 3.36 1.84
CA VAL A 165 5.50 4.08 3.02
C VAL A 165 5.59 3.18 4.25
N GLY A 166 6.78 3.13 4.87
CA GLY A 166 7.02 2.28 6.03
C GLY A 166 8.48 2.26 6.45
N LEU A 167 8.99 1.06 6.71
CA LEU A 167 10.40 0.82 7.01
C LEU A 167 11.06 0.06 5.86
N GLY A 168 12.33 0.35 5.61
CA GLY A 168 13.15 -0.39 4.66
C GLY A 168 14.59 -0.51 5.13
N TRP A 169 15.26 -1.58 4.72
CA TRP A 169 16.61 -1.96 5.13
C TRP A 169 17.35 -2.69 4.01
N ASP A 170 18.66 -2.88 4.18
CA ASP A 170 19.45 -3.82 3.40
C ASP A 170 20.61 -4.37 4.26
N ALA A 171 21.57 -5.08 3.64
CA ALA A 171 22.70 -5.67 4.36
C ALA A 171 23.62 -4.62 5.04
N GLN A 172 23.58 -3.36 4.61
CA GLN A 172 24.42 -2.27 5.09
C GLN A 172 23.62 -1.19 5.83
N ILE A 173 22.33 -1.07 5.54
CA ILE A 173 21.45 -0.02 6.04
C ILE A 173 20.46 -0.65 7.03
N PRO A 174 20.50 -0.27 8.32
CA PRO A 174 19.50 -0.73 9.29
C PRO A 174 18.11 -0.20 8.92
N ALA A 175 17.07 -0.87 9.42
CA ALA A 175 15.69 -0.45 9.23
C ALA A 175 15.50 1.01 9.66
N ARG A 176 14.89 1.79 8.77
CA ARG A 176 14.52 3.20 8.97
C ARG A 176 13.42 3.57 7.98
N GLY A 177 12.87 4.76 8.11
CA GLY A 177 11.81 5.26 7.24
C GLY A 177 12.15 5.06 5.77
N PHE A 178 11.20 4.55 5.00
CA PHE A 178 11.34 4.25 3.59
C PHE A 178 10.07 4.64 2.85
N LEU A 179 10.23 5.34 1.73
CA LEU A 179 9.12 5.84 0.92
C LEU A 179 9.47 5.72 -0.56
N LEU A 180 8.55 5.16 -1.33
CA LEU A 180 8.61 5.15 -2.79
C LEU A 180 7.39 5.89 -3.33
N PHE A 181 7.59 6.64 -4.41
CA PHE A 181 6.50 7.07 -5.28
C PHE A 181 6.78 6.47 -6.65
N GLU A 182 5.95 5.53 -7.06
CA GLU A 182 6.28 4.59 -8.11
C GLU A 182 5.12 4.33 -9.06
N ARG A 183 5.48 3.78 -10.21
CA ARG A 183 4.57 3.32 -11.25
C ARG A 183 5.28 2.24 -12.05
N ALA A 184 4.52 1.30 -12.60
CA ALA A 184 5.09 0.28 -13.48
C ALA A 184 5.65 0.91 -14.78
N PRO A 185 6.86 0.51 -15.25
CA PRO A 185 7.38 0.90 -16.56
C PRO A 185 6.39 0.60 -17.71
N PRO A 186 6.43 1.34 -18.84
CA PRO A 186 5.50 1.07 -19.93
C PRO A 186 5.77 -0.32 -20.51
N GLY A 187 4.75 -1.17 -20.56
CA GLY A 187 4.87 -2.56 -21.04
C GLY A 187 5.32 -3.60 -20.00
N GLU A 188 5.63 -3.17 -18.77
CA GLU A 188 5.81 -4.07 -17.62
C GLU A 188 4.46 -4.18 -16.90
N LEU A 189 3.61 -5.08 -17.41
CA LEU A 189 2.24 -5.29 -16.95
C LEU A 189 2.11 -6.67 -16.33
N ASP A 190 1.57 -6.72 -15.11
CA ASP A 190 1.18 -7.98 -14.49
C ASP A 190 -0.16 -8.48 -15.03
N ARG A 191 -1.02 -7.56 -15.51
CA ARG A 191 -2.36 -7.87 -16.02
C ARG A 191 -2.71 -7.15 -17.33
N PRO A 192 -3.37 -7.83 -18.28
CA PRO A 192 -3.79 -7.20 -19.54
C PRO A 192 -4.78 -6.06 -19.40
N ASP A 193 -5.65 -6.08 -18.38
CA ASP A 193 -6.67 -5.07 -18.17
C ASP A 193 -6.13 -3.75 -17.57
N GLU A 194 -4.88 -3.75 -17.12
CA GLU A 194 -4.16 -2.55 -16.66
C GLU A 194 -3.41 -1.82 -17.78
N ALA A 195 -3.46 -2.35 -19.02
CA ALA A 195 -2.70 -1.81 -20.15
C ALA A 195 -2.98 -0.33 -20.44
N GLU A 196 -4.24 0.09 -20.36
CA GLU A 196 -4.61 1.48 -20.61
C GLU A 196 -4.12 2.41 -19.49
N ALA A 197 -4.26 1.99 -18.22
CA ALA A 197 -3.78 2.76 -17.08
C ALA A 197 -2.25 2.91 -17.13
N ASN A 198 -1.51 1.86 -17.46
CA ASN A 198 -0.05 1.89 -17.65
C ASN A 198 0.36 2.84 -18.79
N ARG A 199 -0.38 2.84 -19.91
CA ARG A 199 -0.16 3.79 -21.01
C ARG A 199 -0.35 5.23 -20.54
N LEU A 200 -1.43 5.52 -19.82
CA LEU A 200 -1.71 6.85 -19.26
C LEU A 200 -0.64 7.28 -18.25
N ASP A 201 -0.16 6.36 -17.40
CA ASP A 201 0.90 6.65 -16.43
C ASP A 201 2.25 6.93 -17.08
N GLY A 202 2.53 6.32 -18.24
CA GLY A 202 3.65 6.71 -19.08
C GLY A 202 3.56 8.17 -19.52
N LEU A 203 2.38 8.63 -19.96
CA LEU A 203 2.15 10.02 -20.35
C LEU A 203 2.23 10.98 -19.15
N ARG A 204 1.63 10.60 -18.01
CA ARG A 204 1.69 11.35 -16.76
C ARG A 204 3.14 11.51 -16.30
N THR A 205 3.94 10.45 -16.38
CA THR A 205 5.37 10.49 -16.05
C THR A 205 6.11 11.53 -16.91
N VAL A 206 5.88 11.55 -18.23
CA VAL A 206 6.46 12.57 -19.12
C VAL A 206 6.02 13.98 -18.71
N ALA A 207 4.76 14.17 -18.34
CA ALA A 207 4.24 15.46 -17.88
C ALA A 207 4.84 15.89 -16.54
N LEU A 208 4.93 14.97 -15.57
CA LEU A 208 5.51 15.20 -14.24
C LEU A 208 6.99 15.61 -14.32
N CYS A 209 7.72 15.02 -15.26
CA CYS A 209 9.16 15.25 -15.45
C CYS A 209 9.46 16.36 -16.49
N ASN A 210 8.44 17.01 -17.06
CA ASN A 210 8.63 17.98 -18.14
C ASN A 210 9.54 19.15 -17.71
N GLY A 211 10.53 19.49 -18.55
CA GLY A 211 11.53 20.53 -18.26
C GLY A 211 11.06 21.99 -18.35
N HIS A 212 9.76 22.25 -18.47
CA HIS A 212 9.24 23.62 -18.40
C HIS A 212 8.24 23.82 -17.26
N ARG A 213 7.49 22.77 -16.92
CA ARG A 213 6.35 22.87 -15.98
C ARG A 213 6.08 21.61 -15.18
N GLY A 214 6.92 20.59 -15.29
CA GLY A 214 6.71 19.31 -14.61
C GLY A 214 6.76 19.49 -13.10
N ALA A 215 5.77 18.93 -12.38
CA ALA A 215 5.69 19.06 -10.93
C ALA A 215 6.94 18.50 -10.23
N LEU A 216 7.50 17.39 -10.73
CA LEU A 216 8.75 16.83 -10.19
C LEU A 216 9.98 17.67 -10.57
N SER A 217 9.99 18.27 -11.76
CA SER A 217 11.07 19.20 -12.16
C SER A 217 11.07 20.49 -11.34
N LEU A 218 9.88 20.97 -10.96
CA LEU A 218 9.72 22.09 -10.03
C LEU A 218 10.19 21.69 -8.61
N LEU A 219 9.81 20.51 -8.13
CA LEU A 219 10.28 19.97 -6.85
C LEU A 219 11.81 19.84 -6.81
N ALA A 220 12.42 19.37 -7.90
CA ALA A 220 13.86 19.25 -8.06
C ALA A 220 14.58 20.61 -8.12
N LYS A 221 13.86 21.71 -8.41
CA LYS A 221 14.43 23.01 -8.80
C LYS A 221 15.47 22.89 -9.93
N ASN A 222 15.34 21.86 -10.76
CA ASN A 222 16.19 21.56 -11.88
C ASN A 222 15.31 21.05 -13.02
N MET A 223 15.27 21.78 -14.13
CA MET A 223 14.41 21.45 -15.26
C MET A 223 14.95 20.33 -16.15
N GLU A 224 16.24 20.01 -16.03
CA GLU A 224 16.92 19.04 -16.87
C GLU A 224 17.20 17.72 -16.14
N TRP A 225 16.80 17.60 -14.86
CA TRP A 225 17.08 16.44 -14.01
C TRP A 225 16.66 15.10 -14.64
N ALA A 226 15.57 15.12 -15.43
CA ALA A 226 14.99 13.92 -16.03
C ALA A 226 15.75 13.42 -17.29
N LEU A 227 16.63 14.24 -17.85
CA LEU A 227 17.35 13.93 -19.10
C LEU A 227 18.56 13.01 -18.87
N GLU A 228 19.15 13.07 -17.68
CA GLU A 228 20.32 12.28 -17.33
C GLU A 228 19.90 10.98 -16.61
N PRO A 229 20.50 9.82 -16.92
CA PRO A 229 20.16 8.56 -16.26
C PRO A 229 20.89 8.42 -14.91
N GLN A 230 20.73 9.40 -14.02
CA GLN A 230 21.33 9.41 -12.69
C GLN A 230 20.32 9.89 -11.63
N PRO A 231 20.38 9.33 -10.39
CA PRO A 231 19.57 9.85 -9.29
C PRO A 231 19.83 11.34 -9.05
N TYR A 232 18.77 12.10 -8.83
CA TYR A 232 18.83 13.51 -8.50
C TYR A 232 18.43 13.74 -7.04
N LYS A 233 19.38 14.22 -6.24
CA LYS A 233 19.19 14.48 -4.81
C LYS A 233 18.25 15.66 -4.56
N LEU A 234 17.21 15.47 -3.74
CA LEU A 234 16.30 16.55 -3.34
C LEU A 234 16.75 17.24 -2.05
N GLU A 235 16.44 18.53 -1.93
CA GLU A 235 16.60 19.33 -0.70
C GLU A 235 15.46 19.04 0.29
N LEU A 236 15.31 17.78 0.70
CA LEU A 236 14.32 17.28 1.64
C LEU A 236 15.01 16.55 2.81
N PRO A 237 14.37 16.43 3.99
CA PRO A 237 14.98 15.74 5.12
C PRO A 237 15.27 14.27 4.79
N GLY A 238 16.43 13.78 5.24
CA GLY A 238 16.88 12.42 5.01
C GLY A 238 17.50 12.19 3.63
N ASP A 239 17.53 10.93 3.21
CA ASP A 239 18.05 10.53 1.92
C ASP A 239 16.96 10.41 0.85
N VAL A 240 16.54 11.54 0.27
CA VAL A 240 15.51 11.57 -0.78
C VAL A 240 16.08 11.93 -2.15
N GLU A 241 15.74 11.13 -3.14
CA GLU A 241 16.19 11.26 -4.53
C GLU A 241 15.02 11.09 -5.49
N LEU A 242 15.06 11.81 -6.60
CA LEU A 242 14.28 11.47 -7.78
C LEU A 242 15.08 10.57 -8.70
N TRP A 243 14.44 9.52 -9.20
CA TRP A 243 15.05 8.60 -10.15
C TRP A 243 14.39 8.81 -11.52
N PRO A 244 15.13 9.32 -12.51
CA PRO A 244 14.53 9.74 -13.75
C PRO A 244 14.08 8.54 -14.59
N PRO A 245 13.01 8.68 -15.40
CA PRO A 245 12.51 7.60 -16.24
C PRO A 245 13.56 7.01 -17.19
N SER A 246 14.56 7.81 -17.57
CA SER A 246 15.72 7.42 -18.38
C SER A 246 16.58 6.32 -17.73
N MET A 247 16.50 6.11 -16.41
CA MET A 247 17.14 5.00 -15.73
C MET A 247 16.45 3.65 -15.96
N GLY A 248 15.24 3.63 -16.54
CA GLY A 248 14.45 2.40 -16.72
C GLY A 248 14.07 1.73 -15.39
N ARG A 249 13.91 2.51 -14.31
CA ARG A 249 13.51 2.02 -12.99
C ARG A 249 12.05 2.37 -12.68
N TRP A 250 11.47 1.63 -11.74
CA TRP A 250 10.07 1.74 -11.31
C TRP A 250 9.79 3.01 -10.48
N PRO A 251 10.49 3.29 -9.36
CA PRO A 251 10.17 4.48 -8.57
C PRO A 251 10.68 5.74 -9.26
N LEU A 252 9.85 6.80 -9.23
CA LEU A 252 10.24 8.15 -9.61
C LEU A 252 10.84 8.92 -8.43
N LEU A 253 10.47 8.55 -7.20
CA LEU A 253 11.09 9.04 -5.97
C LEU A 253 11.44 7.86 -5.08
N HIS A 254 12.66 7.89 -4.55
CA HIS A 254 13.17 6.96 -3.56
C HIS A 254 13.63 7.76 -2.34
N GLY A 255 13.04 7.48 -1.18
CA GLY A 255 13.30 8.20 0.06
C GLY A 255 13.68 7.28 1.21
N ARG A 256 14.66 7.69 2.01
CA ARG A 256 14.96 7.11 3.33
C ARG A 256 15.04 8.20 4.40
N SER A 257 14.53 7.94 5.59
CA SER A 257 14.71 8.85 6.73
C SER A 257 16.08 8.66 7.38
N ASN A 258 16.39 9.44 8.43
CA ASN A 258 17.65 9.28 9.15
C ASN A 258 17.59 8.15 10.18
N SER A 259 16.42 7.89 10.78
CA SER A 259 16.23 6.85 11.79
C SER A 259 14.82 6.24 11.77
N ILE A 260 14.47 5.38 12.73
CA ILE A 260 13.09 4.86 12.81
C ILE A 260 12.16 5.91 13.43
N GLU A 261 12.67 6.68 14.38
CA GLU A 261 11.89 7.59 15.23
C GLU A 261 11.29 8.76 14.44
N ASP A 262 11.97 9.24 13.39
CA ASP A 262 11.54 10.35 12.55
C ASP A 262 10.58 9.94 11.42
N THR A 263 10.40 8.63 11.18
CA THR A 263 9.69 8.07 10.01
C THR A 263 8.32 8.72 9.75
N VAL A 264 7.52 8.94 10.79
CA VAL A 264 6.14 9.46 10.65
C VAL A 264 6.14 10.91 10.14
N ASP A 265 6.90 11.77 10.81
CA ASP A 265 6.95 13.20 10.48
C ASP A 265 7.71 13.41 9.16
N TRP A 266 8.78 12.64 8.96
CA TRP A 266 9.54 12.61 7.71
C TRP A 266 8.63 12.25 6.53
N ALA A 267 7.89 11.15 6.60
CA ALA A 267 7.01 10.73 5.51
C ALA A 267 5.96 11.80 5.19
N ALA A 268 5.39 12.46 6.20
CA ALA A 268 4.43 13.54 6.00
C ALA A 268 5.01 14.72 5.21
N ILE A 269 6.26 15.12 5.51
CA ILE A 269 6.97 16.18 4.77
C ILE A 269 7.17 15.78 3.31
N ILE A 270 7.56 14.53 3.03
CA ILE A 270 7.77 14.05 1.66
C ILE A 270 6.45 14.00 0.89
N ILE A 271 5.37 13.50 1.51
CA ILE A 271 4.04 13.47 0.90
C ILE A 271 3.53 14.89 0.62
N ASP A 272 3.75 15.85 1.53
CA ASP A 272 3.40 17.26 1.30
C ASP A 272 4.16 17.85 0.11
N ALA A 273 5.45 17.54 -0.01
CA ALA A 273 6.27 17.96 -1.15
C ALA A 273 5.80 17.32 -2.48
N LEU A 274 5.24 16.10 -2.43
CA LEU A 274 4.71 15.38 -3.59
C LEU A 274 3.27 15.78 -3.96
N GLN A 275 2.53 16.51 -3.12
CA GLN A 275 1.13 16.88 -3.38
C GLN A 275 0.90 17.52 -4.76
N PRO A 276 1.75 18.45 -5.25
CA PRO A 276 1.60 18.99 -6.59
C PRO A 276 1.64 17.90 -7.67
N ALA A 277 2.54 16.91 -7.56
CA ALA A 277 2.62 15.80 -8.50
C ALA A 277 1.39 14.88 -8.39
N ILE A 278 1.05 14.46 -7.17
CA ILE A 278 -0.09 13.59 -6.86
C ILE A 278 -1.40 14.17 -7.41
N SER A 279 -1.63 15.48 -7.22
CA SER A 279 -2.85 16.16 -7.66
C SER A 279 -3.06 16.14 -9.18
N THR A 280 -2.00 15.94 -9.98
CA THR A 280 -2.12 15.88 -11.44
C THR A 280 -2.54 14.50 -11.94
N LEU A 281 -2.44 13.45 -11.12
CA LEU A 281 -2.73 12.07 -11.55
C LEU A 281 -4.21 11.87 -11.88
N SER A 282 -5.10 12.59 -11.19
CA SER A 282 -6.55 12.53 -11.43
C SER A 282 -6.99 13.24 -12.72
N ALA A 283 -6.09 13.96 -13.41
CA ALA A 283 -6.44 14.68 -14.61
C ALA A 283 -6.80 13.69 -15.73
N THR A 284 -8.03 13.81 -16.24
CA THR A 284 -8.46 13.12 -17.46
C THR A 284 -7.90 13.87 -18.66
N ILE A 285 -7.16 13.15 -19.49
CA ILE A 285 -6.63 13.70 -20.74
C ILE A 285 -7.70 13.51 -21.82
N ASP A 286 -8.67 14.42 -21.87
CA ASP A 286 -9.74 14.37 -22.87
C ASP A 286 -9.20 14.64 -24.29
N GLY A 287 -9.60 13.80 -25.25
CA GLY A 287 -9.34 14.04 -26.67
C GLY A 287 -7.97 13.61 -27.19
N ILE A 288 -7.13 12.95 -26.38
CA ILE A 288 -5.89 12.34 -26.87
C ILE A 288 -6.18 10.91 -27.37
N SER A 289 -6.67 10.83 -28.61
CA SER A 289 -6.67 9.61 -29.41
C SER A 289 -5.30 9.46 -30.07
N TRP A 290 -4.54 8.46 -29.66
CA TRP A 290 -3.40 7.96 -30.42
C TRP A 290 -3.71 6.51 -30.78
N GLN A 291 -4.52 6.34 -31.84
CA GLN A 291 -4.54 5.10 -32.63
C GLN A 291 -3.29 5.03 -33.49
#